data_AF-A0A7J6MVF8-F1
#
_entry.id   AF-A0A7J6MVF8-F1
#
_cell.length_a   1.000
_cell.length_b   1.000
_cell.length_c   1.000
_cell.angle_alpha   90.00
_cell.angle_beta   90.00
_cell.angle_gamma   90.00
#
_symmetry.space_group_name_H-M   'P 1'
#
loop_
_entity.id
_entity.type
_entity.pdbx_description
1 polymer ?
#
loop_
_entity_poly.entity_id
_entity_poly.type
_entity_poly.pdbx_seq_one_letter_code
_entity_poly.pdbx_strand_id
1 'polypeptide(L)'
;MTDPTLSPTTPANGRRPSDGLKIESSSPKSSSSPSMKDQHHQKAVQEKKAAGERFVRRMMRMFDNWPEKQQAVALVAGEVSDDALEQKTLAMHQWLLGGELPETIMVVFGGDKDKRSLWILSDQKRADILEKLLAGVPLEGKFTIHYEVLNGDNDTSVYDKVFNAAKAMAGEQKCQVGLLKKEKHAGKMAKGFTNYCSSSDTLAHDSIGNATATVSSWMVVKDEGEVESMKRSAVFSTLLMKQVMVRDVESVIENDTKKTHEQICDSVESAAENKDMLDRWAKKFPYLAEDKAFDVVYTLIQSGKEFKLRPDVQPNRDNLDFSCIVASVGAKYKEYATNITRTLLVDPTKHQRAYYNLCLSTMDAIVKSIDGEESVTCQEVYNAAVEHIKSKAESVEFLHDALSQFQKDCGYSIGLEFRDGHMLLNSKNHKHITPGMCLNLSVGFSGDKMVNEKKKPYAVWVCDSVYISTGADGKMKVDILTAGMSSGKDEVMYYLDTDQPAENEEAAKKEKKENAKKEKKSKKDKKHHDKTPDKSKKDKRRKEEARSSGSRHKKQKKDDLIIETRLRTRHNRSTAEDEEERKRLMDQQYELRARKVEECRARLLRSGEDTGDSDADAAAKNKCLDTCKGESFY
;
A
#
# COMPACT_ATOMS: atom_id res chain seq x y z
N MET A 1 -48.53 0.15 -63.15
CA MET A 1 -49.29 1.23 -63.81
C MET A 1 -48.29 2.32 -64.13
N THR A 2 -47.61 2.20 -65.28
CA THR A 2 -47.89 2.99 -66.50
C THR A 2 -47.52 4.47 -66.33
N ASP A 3 -46.25 4.78 -66.66
CA ASP A 3 -45.75 5.71 -67.71
C ASP A 3 -46.80 6.58 -68.47
N PRO A 4 -46.46 7.55 -69.37
CA PRO A 4 -45.23 8.35 -69.64
C PRO A 4 -45.54 9.86 -69.92
N THR A 5 -44.53 10.65 -70.30
CA THR A 5 -44.38 11.44 -71.58
C THR A 5 -43.57 12.74 -71.36
N LEU A 6 -42.37 12.93 -71.95
CA LEU A 6 -42.04 13.31 -73.35
C LEU A 6 -42.70 14.65 -73.74
N SER A 7 -42.06 15.72 -74.23
CA SER A 7 -40.84 15.92 -75.03
C SER A 7 -40.71 17.46 -75.36
N PRO A 8 -40.10 17.96 -76.47
CA PRO A 8 -38.70 18.38 -76.62
C PRO A 8 -38.57 19.80 -77.28
N THR A 9 -37.47 20.05 -78.01
CA THR A 9 -37.15 21.12 -79.01
C THR A 9 -36.28 22.30 -78.50
N THR A 10 -35.26 22.86 -79.18
CA THR A 10 -34.24 22.50 -80.22
C THR A 10 -33.22 23.70 -80.22
N PRO A 11 -32.10 23.68 -80.96
CA PRO A 11 -30.92 24.53 -80.75
C PRO A 11 -30.77 25.67 -81.78
N ALA A 12 -29.84 26.61 -81.53
CA ALA A 12 -29.03 27.26 -82.59
C ALA A 12 -27.84 28.09 -82.05
N ASN A 13 -26.64 27.68 -82.46
CA ASN A 13 -25.49 28.45 -82.97
C ASN A 13 -25.04 29.79 -82.36
N GLY A 14 -23.73 29.87 -82.08
CA GLY A 14 -22.98 31.10 -82.36
C GLY A 14 -21.62 31.31 -81.66
N ARG A 15 -20.54 30.82 -82.27
CA ARG A 15 -19.16 31.38 -82.31
C ARG A 15 -18.29 31.39 -81.03
N ARG A 16 -17.11 30.75 -81.15
CA ARG A 16 -15.89 30.95 -80.34
C ARG A 16 -15.12 32.21 -80.80
N PRO A 17 -14.25 32.78 -79.95
CA PRO A 17 -12.81 32.46 -79.95
C PRO A 17 -12.31 32.12 -78.52
N SER A 18 -11.68 30.97 -78.30
CA SER A 18 -10.21 30.81 -78.13
C SER A 18 -9.58 31.70 -77.05
N ASP A 19 -9.49 31.18 -75.83
CA ASP A 19 -8.38 31.45 -74.92
C ASP A 19 -8.17 30.25 -73.98
N GLY A 20 -6.90 29.91 -73.75
CA GLY A 20 -6.46 28.62 -73.20
C GLY A 20 -6.73 28.44 -71.71
N LEU A 21 -7.28 27.29 -71.35
CA LEU A 21 -7.26 26.77 -69.98
C LEU A 21 -6.34 25.55 -69.88
N LYS A 22 -5.29 25.69 -69.07
CA LYS A 22 -4.54 24.57 -68.50
C LYS A 22 -5.48 23.76 -67.60
N ILE A 23 -5.57 22.46 -67.84
CA ILE A 23 -6.19 21.49 -66.95
C ILE A 23 -5.18 21.17 -65.86
N GLU A 24 -5.37 21.68 -64.64
CA GLU A 24 -4.73 21.12 -63.45
C GLU A 24 -5.64 20.05 -62.85
N SER A 25 -5.14 18.81 -62.85
CA SER A 25 -5.74 17.66 -62.18
C SER A 25 -5.67 17.85 -60.66
N SER A 26 -6.81 17.98 -59.99
CA SER A 26 -6.92 17.95 -58.53
C SER A 26 -6.78 16.51 -58.01
N SER A 27 -5.59 16.15 -57.54
CA SER A 27 -5.37 14.96 -56.70
C SER A 27 -5.95 15.20 -55.29
N PRO A 28 -6.54 14.19 -54.62
CA PRO A 28 -7.00 14.35 -53.25
C PRO A 28 -5.78 14.54 -52.34
N LYS A 29 -5.79 15.58 -51.51
CA LYS A 29 -4.79 15.78 -50.46
C LYS A 29 -4.75 14.54 -49.58
N SER A 30 -3.69 13.75 -49.69
CA SER A 30 -3.35 12.69 -48.75
C SER A 30 -3.17 13.32 -47.37
N SER A 31 -4.06 13.01 -46.43
CA SER A 31 -3.84 13.28 -45.01
C SER A 31 -2.64 12.43 -44.56
N SER A 32 -1.44 13.01 -44.58
CA SER A 32 -0.25 12.39 -44.01
C SER A 32 -0.47 12.22 -42.51
N SER A 33 -0.47 10.98 -42.03
CA SER A 33 -0.42 10.66 -40.60
C SER A 33 0.76 11.40 -39.95
N PRO A 34 0.59 12.06 -38.79
CA PRO A 34 1.65 12.84 -38.14
C PRO A 34 2.90 11.97 -37.91
N SER A 35 4.09 12.54 -38.12
CA SER A 35 5.34 11.81 -37.87
C SER A 35 5.45 11.42 -36.39
N MET A 36 6.21 10.37 -36.06
CA MET A 36 6.43 9.98 -34.66
C MET A 36 6.93 11.15 -33.79
N LYS A 37 7.74 12.06 -34.36
CA LYS A 37 8.21 13.26 -33.64
C LYS A 37 7.08 14.25 -33.35
N ASP A 38 6.15 14.43 -34.29
CA ASP A 38 4.97 15.29 -34.11
C ASP A 38 4.02 14.69 -33.06
N GLN A 39 3.87 13.36 -33.03
CA GLN A 39 3.07 12.66 -32.01
C GLN A 39 3.69 12.79 -30.61
N HIS A 40 5.00 12.62 -30.48
CA HIS A 40 5.70 12.83 -29.21
C HIS A 40 5.60 14.28 -28.72
N HIS A 41 5.75 15.25 -29.63
CA HIS A 41 5.61 16.66 -29.28
C HIS A 41 4.19 17.01 -28.85
N GLN A 42 3.17 16.56 -29.60
CA GLN A 42 1.77 16.76 -29.24
C GLN A 42 1.42 16.13 -27.89
N LYS A 43 1.92 14.91 -27.61
CA LYS A 43 1.73 14.25 -26.33
C LYS A 43 2.35 15.06 -25.18
N ALA A 44 3.59 15.54 -25.35
CA ALA A 44 4.26 16.36 -24.34
C ALA A 44 3.52 17.69 -24.06
N VAL A 45 2.99 18.33 -25.11
CA VAL A 45 2.19 19.55 -24.98
C VAL A 45 0.88 19.28 -24.21
N GLN A 46 0.20 18.17 -24.51
CA GLN A 46 -1.02 17.77 -23.79
C GLN A 46 -0.73 17.42 -22.33
N GLU A 47 0.33 16.67 -22.05
CA GLU A 47 0.76 16.33 -20.68
C GLU A 47 1.08 17.58 -19.86
N LYS A 48 1.77 18.55 -20.47
CA LYS A 48 2.10 19.83 -19.83
C LYS A 48 0.83 20.64 -19.53
N LYS A 49 -0.09 20.75 -20.48
CA LYS A 49 -1.38 21.43 -20.26
C LYS A 49 -2.17 20.77 -19.14
N ALA A 50 -2.26 19.44 -19.14
CA ALA A 50 -2.93 18.69 -18.09
C ALA A 50 -2.24 18.88 -16.73
N ALA A 51 -0.92 19.01 -16.68
CA ALA A 51 -0.19 19.31 -15.44
C ALA A 51 -0.55 20.69 -14.87
N GLY A 52 -0.59 21.73 -15.71
CA GLY A 52 -1.02 23.05 -15.25
C GLY A 52 -2.50 23.11 -14.86
N GLU A 53 -3.39 22.40 -15.55
CA GLU A 53 -4.80 22.27 -15.13
C GLU A 53 -4.94 21.56 -13.77
N ARG A 54 -4.16 20.49 -13.53
CA ARG A 54 -4.09 19.82 -12.23
C ARG A 54 -3.59 20.75 -11.14
N PHE A 55 -2.55 21.54 -11.41
CA PHE A 55 -2.01 22.53 -10.49
C PHE A 55 -3.11 23.51 -10.05
N VAL A 56 -3.80 24.13 -11.01
CA VAL A 56 -4.89 25.09 -10.74
C VAL A 56 -6.00 24.44 -9.91
N ARG A 57 -6.42 23.22 -10.26
CA ARG A 57 -7.44 22.48 -9.51
C ARG A 57 -7.02 22.21 -8.06
N ARG A 58 -5.76 21.83 -7.83
CA ARG A 58 -5.21 21.55 -6.50
C ARG A 58 -5.05 22.84 -5.66
N MET A 59 -4.64 23.94 -6.27
CA MET A 59 -4.63 25.27 -5.63
C MET A 59 -6.05 25.68 -5.17
N MET A 60 -7.06 25.51 -6.03
CA MET A 60 -8.45 25.79 -5.65
C MET A 60 -8.91 24.95 -4.46
N ARG A 61 -8.57 23.66 -4.46
CA ARG A 61 -8.85 22.79 -3.33
C ARG A 61 -8.18 23.27 -2.03
N MET A 62 -6.96 23.80 -2.09
CA MET A 62 -6.31 24.38 -0.91
C MET A 62 -7.07 25.60 -0.39
N PHE A 63 -7.51 26.48 -1.30
CA PHE A 63 -8.28 27.67 -0.94
C PHE A 63 -9.67 27.36 -0.38
N ASP A 64 -10.32 26.32 -0.89
CA ASP A 64 -11.66 25.93 -0.43
C ASP A 64 -11.61 25.17 0.90
N ASN A 65 -10.44 24.60 1.24
CA ASN A 65 -10.17 23.95 2.53
C ASN A 65 -9.17 24.77 3.37
N TRP A 66 -9.23 26.09 3.26
CA TRP A 66 -8.31 26.99 3.95
C TRP A 66 -8.68 27.13 5.43
N PRO A 67 -7.72 27.07 6.37
CA PRO A 67 -8.01 27.31 7.77
C PRO A 67 -8.26 28.80 8.00
N GLU A 68 -9.42 29.16 8.55
CA GLU A 68 -9.82 30.55 8.78
C GLU A 68 -8.82 31.36 9.64
N LYS A 69 -7.95 30.69 10.42
CA LYS A 69 -7.01 31.33 11.34
C LYS A 69 -5.73 31.86 10.72
N GLN A 70 -5.32 31.38 9.54
CA GLN A 70 -4.03 31.75 8.92
C GLN A 70 -4.29 32.64 7.70
N GLN A 71 -3.59 33.75 7.54
CA GLN A 71 -3.65 34.54 6.31
C GLN A 71 -2.81 33.92 5.21
N ALA A 72 -1.69 33.31 5.57
CA ALA A 72 -0.77 32.69 4.63
C ALA A 72 -0.19 31.37 5.16
N VAL A 73 0.23 30.50 4.26
CA VAL A 73 1.06 29.32 4.54
C VAL A 73 2.30 29.40 3.66
N ALA A 74 3.48 29.35 4.26
CA ALA A 74 4.74 29.32 3.53
C ALA A 74 5.36 27.92 3.60
N LEU A 75 5.68 27.38 2.42
CA LEU A 75 6.35 26.10 2.19
C LEU A 75 7.77 26.41 1.70
N VAL A 76 8.78 25.83 2.33
CA VAL A 76 10.20 26.17 2.09
C VAL A 76 10.92 24.91 1.66
N ALA A 77 11.37 24.88 0.40
CA ALA A 77 12.26 23.84 -0.09
C ALA A 77 13.67 24.41 -0.22
N GLY A 78 14.59 23.88 0.56
CA GLY A 78 15.99 24.28 0.57
C GLY A 78 16.80 23.67 -0.57
N GLU A 79 18.10 23.69 -0.41
CA GLU A 79 19.03 22.93 -1.25
C GLU A 79 18.86 21.43 -1.00
N VAL A 80 19.02 20.62 -2.05
CA VAL A 80 19.00 19.16 -1.93
C VAL A 80 20.19 18.73 -1.07
N SER A 81 19.92 18.14 0.09
CA SER A 81 20.93 17.77 1.08
C SER A 81 20.42 16.64 1.96
N ASP A 82 21.32 15.74 2.36
CA ASP A 82 21.04 14.70 3.35
C ASP A 82 20.73 15.27 4.75
N ASP A 83 21.13 16.53 5.01
CA ASP A 83 20.84 17.24 6.27
C ASP A 83 19.43 17.88 6.29
N ALA A 84 18.75 17.95 5.13
CA ALA A 84 17.42 18.52 5.00
C ALA A 84 16.33 17.51 5.43
N LEU A 85 15.30 18.00 6.11
CA LEU A 85 14.12 17.24 6.53
C LEU A 85 12.87 17.98 6.08
N GLU A 86 12.51 17.83 4.80
CA GLU A 86 11.48 18.63 4.13
C GLU A 86 10.32 17.77 3.59
N GLN A 87 10.06 16.62 4.23
CA GLN A 87 9.16 15.59 3.70
C GLN A 87 7.78 16.13 3.27
N LYS A 88 7.17 17.04 4.03
CA LYS A 88 5.82 17.53 3.75
C LYS A 88 5.84 18.67 2.74
N THR A 89 6.87 19.51 2.73
CA THR A 89 7.10 20.47 1.64
C THR A 89 7.34 19.76 0.31
N LEU A 90 8.21 18.74 0.28
CA LEU A 90 8.49 17.97 -0.93
C LEU A 90 7.25 17.19 -1.41
N ALA A 91 6.45 16.64 -0.49
CA ALA A 91 5.15 16.07 -0.82
C ALA A 91 4.21 17.11 -1.46
N MET A 92 4.17 18.35 -0.96
CA MET A 92 3.39 19.43 -1.58
C MET A 92 3.91 19.81 -2.96
N HIS A 93 5.23 19.84 -3.18
CA HIS A 93 5.81 20.05 -4.50
C HIS A 93 5.42 18.94 -5.46
N GLN A 94 5.54 17.69 -5.05
CA GLN A 94 5.10 16.54 -5.82
C GLN A 94 3.59 16.59 -6.11
N TRP A 95 2.78 17.02 -5.14
CA TRP A 95 1.33 17.17 -5.31
C TRP A 95 0.99 18.33 -6.24
N LEU A 96 1.64 19.47 -6.18
CA LEU A 96 1.29 20.59 -7.04
C LEU A 96 1.88 20.44 -8.45
N LEU A 97 3.15 20.03 -8.53
CA LEU A 97 3.98 20.11 -9.73
C LEU A 97 4.23 18.76 -10.40
N GLY A 98 4.07 17.65 -9.67
CA GLY A 98 4.52 16.32 -10.13
C GLY A 98 6.03 16.12 -10.06
N GLY A 99 6.74 16.98 -9.32
CA GLY A 99 8.18 16.91 -9.11
C GLY A 99 8.62 17.89 -8.01
N GLU A 100 9.85 17.73 -7.55
CA GLU A 100 10.44 18.63 -6.56
C GLU A 100 11.00 19.88 -7.23
N LEU A 101 10.86 21.03 -6.56
CA LEU A 101 11.46 22.30 -6.95
C LEU A 101 12.32 22.86 -5.81
N PRO A 102 13.58 22.40 -5.67
CA PRO A 102 14.51 22.87 -4.63
C PRO A 102 14.80 24.37 -4.72
N GLU A 103 15.33 24.95 -3.66
CA GLU A 103 15.61 26.39 -3.49
C GLU A 103 14.43 27.29 -3.92
N THR A 104 13.24 26.95 -3.42
CA THR A 104 12.00 27.70 -3.69
C THR A 104 11.18 27.86 -2.42
N ILE A 105 10.62 29.05 -2.21
CA ILE A 105 9.58 29.30 -1.20
C ILE A 105 8.26 29.54 -1.93
N MET A 106 7.23 28.78 -1.56
CA MET A 106 5.86 29.02 -1.99
C MET A 106 5.07 29.62 -0.84
N VAL A 107 4.61 30.86 -0.98
CA VAL A 107 3.71 31.50 -0.01
C VAL A 107 2.31 31.57 -0.60
N VAL A 108 1.41 30.80 0.00
CA VAL A 108 0.02 30.71 -0.42
C VAL A 108 -0.82 31.62 0.46
N PHE A 109 -1.65 32.46 -0.14
CA PHE A 109 -2.59 33.33 0.54
C PHE A 109 -4.01 32.89 0.19
N GLY A 110 -4.74 32.36 1.17
CA GLY A 110 -6.09 31.84 0.97
C GLY A 110 -7.14 32.34 1.95
N GLY A 111 -6.75 33.13 2.96
CA GLY A 111 -7.66 33.60 4.02
C GLY A 111 -8.74 34.57 3.56
N ASP A 112 -8.53 35.26 2.43
CA ASP A 112 -9.48 36.18 1.82
C ASP A 112 -9.79 35.69 0.39
N LYS A 113 -11.07 35.44 0.10
CA LYS A 113 -11.53 34.90 -1.19
C LYS A 113 -11.21 35.83 -2.37
N ASP A 114 -11.21 37.15 -2.13
CA ASP A 114 -10.98 38.14 -3.18
C ASP A 114 -9.49 38.45 -3.38
N LYS A 115 -8.62 37.98 -2.47
CA LYS A 115 -7.16 38.21 -2.49
C LYS A 115 -6.35 36.92 -2.57
N ARG A 116 -6.96 35.83 -3.05
CA ARG A 116 -6.29 34.55 -3.24
C ARG A 116 -5.07 34.72 -4.13
N SER A 117 -3.89 34.35 -3.64
CA SER A 117 -2.65 34.48 -4.41
C SER A 117 -1.61 33.45 -4.03
N LEU A 118 -0.70 33.17 -4.97
CA LEU A 118 0.49 32.36 -4.78
C LEU A 118 1.73 33.19 -5.10
N TRP A 119 2.65 33.27 -4.15
CA TRP A 119 3.93 33.93 -4.34
C TRP A 119 5.02 32.88 -4.40
N ILE A 120 5.80 32.92 -5.48
CA ILE A 120 6.96 32.07 -5.70
C ILE A 120 8.20 32.92 -5.50
N LEU A 121 9.00 32.58 -4.49
CA LEU A 121 10.26 33.23 -4.23
C LEU A 121 11.38 32.22 -4.53
N SER A 122 12.16 32.48 -5.58
CA SER A 122 13.20 31.57 -6.07
C SER A 122 14.24 32.32 -6.90
N ASP A 123 15.17 31.63 -7.55
CA ASP A 123 15.91 32.23 -8.66
C ASP A 123 15.02 32.38 -9.92
N GLN A 124 15.53 33.10 -10.93
CA GLN A 124 14.83 33.30 -12.20
C GLN A 124 14.55 31.98 -12.94
N LYS A 125 15.49 31.02 -12.87
CA LYS A 125 15.37 29.74 -13.60
C LYS A 125 14.16 28.94 -13.11
N ARG A 126 13.93 28.89 -11.81
CA ARG A 126 12.81 28.18 -11.16
C ARG A 126 11.48 28.91 -11.36
N ALA A 127 11.50 30.24 -11.32
CA ALA A 127 10.34 31.06 -11.68
C ALA A 127 9.89 30.76 -13.13
N ASP A 128 10.83 30.73 -14.09
CA ASP A 128 10.55 30.41 -15.49
C ASP A 128 9.95 28.99 -15.67
N ILE A 129 10.32 28.01 -14.84
CA ILE A 129 9.78 26.65 -14.90
C ILE A 129 8.28 26.68 -14.59
N LEU A 130 7.89 27.38 -13.52
CA LEU A 130 6.49 27.49 -13.09
C LEU A 130 5.67 28.36 -14.03
N GLU A 131 6.24 29.46 -14.51
CA GLU A 131 5.57 30.30 -15.52
C GLU A 131 5.29 29.48 -16.79
N LYS A 132 6.28 28.70 -17.25
CA LYS A 132 6.10 27.80 -18.38
C LYS A 132 5.04 26.73 -18.11
N LEU A 133 4.99 26.14 -16.92
CA LEU A 133 4.00 25.11 -16.54
C LEU A 133 2.57 25.64 -16.70
N LEU A 134 2.35 26.91 -16.35
CA LEU A 134 1.03 27.55 -16.34
C LEU A 134 0.74 28.35 -17.61
N ALA A 135 1.71 28.45 -18.53
CA ALA A 135 1.52 29.14 -19.81
C ALA A 135 0.33 28.55 -20.58
N GLY A 136 -0.66 29.40 -20.87
CA GLY A 136 -1.88 29.01 -21.59
C GLY A 136 -2.91 28.24 -20.75
N VAL A 137 -2.71 28.12 -19.43
CA VAL A 137 -3.70 27.56 -18.50
C VAL A 137 -4.51 28.72 -17.89
N PRO A 138 -5.82 28.80 -18.14
CA PRO A 138 -6.62 29.92 -17.68
C PRO A 138 -6.83 29.85 -16.16
N LEU A 139 -6.44 30.92 -15.46
CA LEU A 139 -6.74 31.09 -14.04
C LEU A 139 -8.13 31.67 -13.79
N GLU A 140 -8.73 32.34 -14.79
CA GLU A 140 -10.10 32.91 -14.76
C GLU A 140 -10.36 33.83 -13.55
N GLY A 141 -9.34 34.53 -13.06
CA GLY A 141 -9.47 35.39 -11.88
C GLY A 141 -9.65 34.64 -10.55
N LYS A 142 -9.44 33.32 -10.53
CA LYS A 142 -9.58 32.50 -9.32
C LYS A 142 -8.54 32.81 -8.26
N PHE A 143 -7.33 33.17 -8.69
CA PHE A 143 -6.21 33.63 -7.86
C PHE A 143 -5.13 34.28 -8.75
N THR A 144 -4.22 35.03 -8.13
CA THR A 144 -3.04 35.61 -8.81
C THR A 144 -1.76 34.85 -8.49
N ILE A 145 -0.77 34.94 -9.38
CA ILE A 145 0.56 34.37 -9.16
C ILE A 145 1.59 35.48 -9.26
N HIS A 146 2.47 35.55 -8.28
CA HIS A 146 3.56 36.52 -8.20
C HIS A 146 4.89 35.77 -8.18
N TYR A 147 5.85 36.25 -8.97
CA TYR A 147 7.20 35.71 -9.01
C TYR A 147 8.17 36.77 -8.48
N GLU A 148 8.92 36.44 -7.43
CA GLU A 148 9.94 37.30 -6.87
C GLU A 148 11.30 36.58 -6.93
N VAL A 149 12.31 37.29 -7.44
CA VAL A 149 13.65 36.73 -7.59
C VAL A 149 14.45 36.98 -6.31
N LEU A 150 14.99 35.91 -5.73
CA LEU A 150 15.90 35.94 -4.58
C LEU A 150 17.36 35.98 -5.05
N ASN A 151 18.19 36.76 -4.35
CA ASN A 151 19.61 36.94 -4.65
C ASN A 151 20.54 36.25 -3.64
N GLY A 152 20.01 35.46 -2.70
CA GLY A 152 20.81 34.58 -1.84
C GLY A 152 20.39 34.63 -0.38
N ASP A 153 21.25 35.15 0.49
CA ASP A 153 21.09 35.12 1.95
C ASP A 153 20.57 36.42 2.57
N ASN A 154 20.33 37.49 1.78
CA ASN A 154 19.77 38.75 2.27
C ASN A 154 18.75 39.37 1.31
N ASP A 155 17.54 38.80 1.29
CA ASP A 155 16.40 39.25 0.48
C ASP A 155 15.28 39.87 1.34
N THR A 156 15.66 40.55 2.43
CA THR A 156 14.73 41.12 3.43
C THR A 156 13.63 41.98 2.80
N SER A 157 13.95 42.78 1.79
CA SER A 157 12.97 43.63 1.10
C SER A 157 11.90 42.84 0.34
N VAL A 158 12.27 41.68 -0.23
CA VAL A 158 11.34 40.76 -0.90
C VAL A 158 10.43 40.12 0.14
N TYR A 159 10.99 39.65 1.25
CA TYR A 159 10.21 39.07 2.35
C TYR A 159 9.23 40.10 2.94
N ASP A 160 9.69 41.34 3.18
CA ASP A 160 8.84 42.42 3.67
C ASP A 160 7.70 42.73 2.73
N LYS A 161 7.94 42.78 1.42
CA LYS A 161 6.89 42.96 0.40
C LYS A 161 5.81 41.87 0.52
N VAL A 162 6.22 40.60 0.64
CA VAL A 162 5.30 39.45 0.72
C VAL A 162 4.50 39.46 2.03
N PHE A 163 5.16 39.63 3.19
CA PHE A 163 4.47 39.52 4.48
C PHE A 163 3.73 40.79 4.90
N ASN A 164 4.05 41.95 4.32
CA ASN A 164 3.16 43.11 4.42
C ASN A 164 1.81 42.86 3.74
N ALA A 165 1.75 42.05 2.67
CA ALA A 165 0.48 41.61 2.09
C ALA A 165 -0.30 40.72 3.07
N ALA A 166 0.38 39.85 3.83
CA ALA A 166 -0.24 39.04 4.89
C ALA A 166 -0.86 39.93 5.98
N LYS A 167 -0.12 40.94 6.44
CA LYS A 167 -0.61 41.93 7.43
C LYS A 167 -1.80 42.71 6.92
N ALA A 168 -1.74 43.18 5.67
CA ALA A 168 -2.85 43.90 5.05
C ALA A 168 -4.12 43.03 4.95
N MET A 169 -3.97 41.73 4.70
CA MET A 169 -5.09 40.77 4.73
C MET A 169 -5.64 40.53 6.14
N ALA A 170 -4.78 40.53 7.16
CA ALA A 170 -5.23 40.41 8.54
C ALA A 170 -6.00 41.66 9.03
N GLY A 171 -5.66 42.85 8.49
CA GLY A 171 -6.26 44.11 8.87
C GLY A 171 -6.01 44.42 10.35
N GLU A 172 -7.08 44.62 11.11
CA GLU A 172 -7.02 44.83 12.57
C GLU A 172 -6.81 43.53 13.37
N GLN A 173 -6.97 42.37 12.73
CA GLN A 173 -6.74 41.08 13.39
C GLN A 173 -5.24 40.78 13.49
N LYS A 174 -4.88 39.91 14.43
CA LYS A 174 -3.52 39.41 14.53
C LYS A 174 -3.16 38.63 13.26
N CYS A 175 -2.13 39.08 12.55
CA CYS A 175 -1.58 38.35 11.41
C CYS A 175 -1.04 36.98 11.85
N GLN A 176 -1.40 35.94 11.11
CA GLN A 176 -0.96 34.57 11.34
C GLN A 176 -0.48 33.94 10.02
N VAL A 177 0.79 33.53 10.00
CA VAL A 177 1.42 32.83 8.90
C VAL A 177 1.79 31.43 9.37
N GLY A 178 1.34 30.41 8.65
CA GLY A 178 1.65 29.03 8.94
C GLY A 178 2.99 28.60 8.34
N LEU A 179 3.85 28.00 9.17
CA LEU A 179 5.09 27.32 8.75
C LEU A 179 5.09 25.85 9.17
N LEU A 180 5.88 25.03 8.48
CA LEU A 180 6.18 23.65 8.86
C LEU A 180 7.33 23.62 9.87
N LYS A 181 7.03 23.97 11.13
CA LYS A 181 8.04 24.21 12.20
C LYS A 181 8.99 23.05 12.54
N LYS A 182 8.70 21.83 12.08
CA LYS A 182 9.53 20.65 12.33
C LYS A 182 10.48 20.34 11.18
N GLU A 183 10.31 20.98 10.04
CA GLU A 183 11.20 20.78 8.90
C GLU A 183 12.54 21.47 9.13
N LYS A 184 13.59 20.87 8.57
CA LYS A 184 14.94 21.43 8.57
C LYS A 184 15.34 21.70 7.14
N HIS A 185 15.86 22.88 6.90
CA HIS A 185 16.17 23.34 5.56
C HIS A 185 17.68 23.55 5.38
N ALA A 186 18.19 23.20 4.21
CA ALA A 186 19.56 23.44 3.80
C ALA A 186 19.66 24.58 2.77
N GLY A 187 20.86 25.13 2.59
CA GLY A 187 21.13 26.15 1.57
C GLY A 187 20.96 27.59 2.05
N LYS A 188 21.55 28.52 1.27
CA LYS A 188 21.64 29.95 1.61
C LYS A 188 20.27 30.63 1.65
N MET A 189 19.41 30.34 0.68
CA MET A 189 18.05 30.88 0.59
C MET A 189 17.24 30.55 1.84
N ALA A 190 17.18 29.27 2.21
CA ALA A 190 16.38 28.83 3.35
C ALA A 190 16.93 29.37 4.68
N LYS A 191 18.26 29.48 4.81
CA LYS A 191 18.90 30.15 5.95
C LYS A 191 18.51 31.63 6.03
N GLY A 192 18.52 32.36 4.91
CA GLY A 192 18.09 33.75 4.84
C GLY A 192 16.64 33.92 5.30
N PHE A 193 15.74 33.07 4.81
CA PHE A 193 14.32 33.08 5.22
C PHE A 193 14.11 32.72 6.69
N THR A 194 14.84 31.72 7.20
CA THR A 194 14.78 31.31 8.62
C THR A 194 15.25 32.44 9.54
N ASN A 195 16.33 33.13 9.16
CA ASN A 195 16.80 34.32 9.88
C ASN A 195 15.73 35.41 9.88
N TYR A 196 15.14 35.71 8.72
CA TYR A 196 14.06 36.68 8.60
C TYR A 196 12.88 36.36 9.52
N CYS A 197 12.42 35.11 9.53
CA CYS A 197 11.33 34.65 10.40
C CYS A 197 11.66 34.77 11.90
N SER A 198 12.94 34.82 12.25
CA SER A 198 13.40 34.88 13.65
C SER A 198 13.68 36.31 14.12
N SER A 199 14.02 37.23 13.21
CA SER A 199 14.51 38.57 13.56
C SER A 199 13.70 39.73 12.99
N SER A 200 12.72 39.48 12.12
CA SER A 200 11.95 40.56 11.48
C SER A 200 10.76 41.02 12.33
N ASP A 201 10.59 42.34 12.43
CA ASP A 201 9.36 42.96 12.98
C ASP A 201 8.17 42.85 12.00
N THR A 202 8.46 42.68 10.70
CA THR A 202 7.43 42.51 9.67
C THR A 202 6.72 41.17 9.83
N LEU A 203 7.45 40.10 10.14
CA LEU A 203 6.87 38.80 10.47
C LEU A 203 7.31 38.38 11.87
N ALA A 204 6.76 39.07 12.87
CA ALA A 204 7.08 38.80 14.26
C ALA A 204 6.85 37.33 14.63
N HIS A 205 7.68 36.77 15.52
CA HIS A 205 7.67 35.35 15.89
C HIS A 205 6.29 34.85 16.38
N ASP A 206 5.53 35.72 17.06
CA ASP A 206 4.19 35.41 17.57
C ASP A 206 3.09 35.39 16.48
N SER A 207 3.42 35.85 15.27
CA SER A 207 2.63 35.74 14.05
C SER A 207 2.86 34.41 13.33
N ILE A 208 3.84 33.60 13.76
CA ILE A 208 4.19 32.34 13.10
C ILE A 208 3.49 31.16 13.78
N GLY A 209 2.50 30.59 13.10
CA GLY A 209 1.77 29.39 13.47
C GLY A 209 2.36 28.10 12.89
N ASN A 210 1.79 26.97 13.27
CA ASN A 210 2.13 25.67 12.67
C ASN A 210 1.11 25.31 11.58
N ALA A 211 1.59 25.03 10.36
CA ALA A 211 0.77 24.64 9.21
C ALA A 211 0.68 23.13 8.97
N THR A 212 1.35 22.28 9.76
CA THR A 212 1.44 20.84 9.43
C THR A 212 0.08 20.15 9.30
N ALA A 213 -0.89 20.50 10.17
CA ALA A 213 -2.25 19.98 10.10
C ALA A 213 -3.02 20.49 8.87
N THR A 214 -2.83 21.76 8.51
CA THR A 214 -3.40 22.39 7.31
C THR A 214 -2.94 21.68 6.05
N VAL A 215 -1.62 21.52 5.91
CA VAL A 215 -1.02 20.89 4.73
C VAL A 215 -1.43 19.42 4.61
N SER A 216 -1.52 18.70 5.75
CA SER A 216 -2.11 17.36 5.81
C SER A 216 -3.54 17.32 5.24
N SER A 217 -4.42 18.25 5.65
CA SER A 217 -5.81 18.28 5.14
C SER A 217 -5.92 18.54 3.64
N TRP A 218 -4.97 19.25 3.03
CA TRP A 218 -5.01 19.49 1.58
C TRP A 218 -4.75 18.23 0.77
N MET A 219 -3.90 17.32 1.25
CA MET A 219 -3.49 16.10 0.51
C MET A 219 -4.23 14.83 0.94
N VAL A 220 -5.05 14.87 2.00
CA VAL A 220 -5.63 13.65 2.61
C VAL A 220 -6.58 12.90 1.65
N VAL A 221 -7.50 13.62 0.99
CA VAL A 221 -8.39 13.05 -0.04
C VAL A 221 -7.63 12.92 -1.37
N LYS A 222 -7.77 11.79 -2.06
CA LYS A 222 -7.07 11.47 -3.31
C LYS A 222 -7.99 11.72 -4.50
N ASP A 223 -7.50 12.44 -5.51
CA ASP A 223 -8.17 12.52 -6.81
C ASP A 223 -8.02 11.20 -7.59
N GLU A 224 -8.77 11.03 -8.68
CA GLU A 224 -8.79 9.78 -9.46
C GLU A 224 -7.40 9.33 -9.94
N GLY A 225 -6.54 10.27 -10.34
CA GLY A 225 -5.18 9.96 -10.79
C GLY A 225 -4.27 9.55 -9.63
N GLU A 226 -4.49 10.12 -8.45
CA GLU A 226 -3.81 9.72 -7.22
C GLU A 226 -4.25 8.31 -6.80
N VAL A 227 -5.55 8.02 -6.83
CA VAL A 227 -6.09 6.69 -6.50
C VAL A 227 -5.54 5.61 -7.44
N GLU A 228 -5.47 5.90 -8.74
CA GLU A 228 -4.84 5.00 -9.71
C GLU A 228 -3.37 4.77 -9.40
N SER A 229 -2.65 5.81 -8.97
CA SER A 229 -1.25 5.69 -8.57
C SER A 229 -1.10 4.80 -7.32
N MET A 230 -1.98 4.97 -6.33
CA MET A 230 -2.04 4.11 -5.14
C MET A 230 -2.32 2.65 -5.50
N LYS A 231 -3.26 2.38 -6.43
CA LYS A 231 -3.58 1.02 -6.89
C LYS A 231 -2.38 0.34 -7.56
N ARG A 232 -1.64 1.06 -8.41
CA ARG A 232 -0.43 0.56 -9.05
C ARG A 232 0.67 0.27 -8.04
N SER A 233 0.87 1.17 -7.09
CA SER A 233 1.79 0.97 -5.96
C SER A 233 1.43 -0.28 -5.17
N ALA A 234 0.14 -0.48 -4.84
CA ALA A 234 -0.32 -1.64 -4.08
C ALA A 234 -0.02 -2.97 -4.79
N VAL A 235 -0.21 -3.02 -6.10
CA VAL A 235 0.18 -4.19 -6.91
C VAL A 235 1.68 -4.44 -6.81
N PHE A 236 2.50 -3.40 -6.92
CA PHE A 236 3.95 -3.53 -6.81
C PHE A 236 4.39 -4.00 -5.41
N SER A 237 3.90 -3.39 -4.33
CA SER A 237 4.15 -3.84 -2.94
C SER A 237 3.75 -5.31 -2.75
N THR A 238 2.59 -5.70 -3.29
CA THR A 238 2.07 -7.07 -3.20
C THR A 238 2.96 -8.07 -3.94
N LEU A 239 3.45 -7.72 -5.14
CA LEU A 239 4.33 -8.57 -5.93
C LEU A 239 5.69 -8.76 -5.25
N LEU A 240 6.28 -7.68 -4.74
CA LEU A 240 7.53 -7.72 -3.97
C LEU A 240 7.38 -8.58 -2.71
N MET A 241 6.32 -8.37 -1.94
CA MET A 241 6.06 -9.19 -0.76
C MET A 241 5.87 -10.67 -1.12
N LYS A 242 4.95 -10.98 -2.05
CA LYS A 242 4.53 -12.35 -2.35
C LYS A 242 5.57 -13.15 -3.14
N GLN A 243 6.19 -12.55 -4.14
CA GLN A 243 7.04 -13.27 -5.09
C GLN A 243 8.54 -13.16 -4.79
N VAL A 244 8.92 -12.23 -3.90
CA VAL A 244 10.32 -12.02 -3.53
C VAL A 244 10.50 -12.28 -2.04
N MET A 245 9.96 -11.43 -1.17
CA MET A 245 10.24 -11.50 0.28
C MET A 245 9.79 -12.83 0.89
N VAL A 246 8.52 -13.20 0.75
CA VAL A 246 7.99 -14.46 1.31
C VAL A 246 8.61 -15.67 0.65
N ARG A 247 8.83 -15.65 -0.67
CA ARG A 247 9.50 -16.74 -1.39
C ARG A 247 10.93 -16.99 -0.91
N ASP A 248 11.63 -15.93 -0.57
CA ASP A 248 12.98 -16.01 -0.03
C ASP A 248 12.96 -16.55 1.40
N VAL A 249 12.02 -16.10 2.24
CA VAL A 249 11.78 -16.69 3.58
C VAL A 249 11.45 -18.18 3.49
N GLU A 250 10.51 -18.57 2.62
CA GLU A 250 10.15 -19.97 2.36
C GLU A 250 11.38 -20.78 1.95
N SER A 251 12.18 -20.27 1.02
CA SER A 251 13.42 -20.93 0.59
C SER A 251 14.43 -21.09 1.74
N VAL A 252 14.53 -20.12 2.64
CA VAL A 252 15.41 -20.20 3.81
C VAL A 252 14.95 -21.31 4.76
N ILE A 253 13.65 -21.40 5.03
CA ILE A 253 13.02 -22.43 5.87
C ILE A 253 13.18 -23.82 5.24
N GLU A 254 12.83 -23.96 3.96
CA GLU A 254 12.85 -25.25 3.25
C GLU A 254 14.24 -25.87 3.16
N ASN A 255 15.26 -25.03 2.93
CA ASN A 255 16.63 -25.50 2.76
C ASN A 255 17.43 -25.49 4.07
N ASP A 256 16.83 -25.08 5.19
CA ASP A 256 17.49 -24.87 6.49
C ASP A 256 18.80 -24.08 6.33
N THR A 257 18.71 -22.98 5.59
CA THR A 257 19.88 -22.12 5.29
C THR A 257 19.94 -20.92 6.23
N LYS A 258 21.12 -20.32 6.32
CA LYS A 258 21.31 -19.08 7.10
C LYS A 258 21.27 -17.88 6.17
N LYS A 259 20.33 -16.98 6.42
CA LYS A 259 20.22 -15.68 5.76
C LYS A 259 19.79 -14.65 6.79
N THR A 260 20.39 -13.46 6.75
CA THR A 260 20.08 -12.38 7.70
C THR A 260 18.81 -11.64 7.30
N HIS A 261 18.21 -10.91 8.25
CA HIS A 261 17.06 -10.04 7.96
C HIS A 261 17.40 -8.99 6.89
N GLU A 262 18.58 -8.37 6.99
CA GLU A 262 19.14 -7.43 6.00
C GLU A 262 19.24 -8.06 4.61
N GLN A 263 19.82 -9.26 4.49
CA GLN A 263 19.99 -9.93 3.19
C GLN A 263 18.66 -10.27 2.49
N ILE A 264 17.59 -10.56 3.24
CA ILE A 264 16.26 -10.79 2.69
C ILE A 264 15.68 -9.47 2.18
N CYS A 265 15.85 -8.39 2.94
CA CYS A 265 15.43 -7.04 2.53
C CYS A 265 16.17 -6.56 1.27
N ASP A 266 17.50 -6.72 1.22
CA ASP A 266 18.34 -6.40 0.05
C ASP A 266 17.88 -7.15 -1.21
N SER A 267 17.35 -8.36 -1.05
CA SER A 267 16.83 -9.17 -2.17
C SER A 267 15.56 -8.55 -2.76
N VAL A 268 14.77 -7.85 -1.94
CA VAL A 268 13.56 -7.12 -2.38
C VAL A 268 13.94 -5.84 -3.11
N GLU A 269 14.89 -5.07 -2.58
CA GLU A 269 15.42 -3.87 -3.24
C GLU A 269 16.05 -4.22 -4.60
N SER A 270 16.89 -5.27 -4.62
CA SER A 270 17.50 -5.77 -5.86
C SER A 270 16.47 -6.23 -6.89
N ALA A 271 15.35 -6.81 -6.42
CA ALA A 271 14.27 -7.25 -7.30
C ALA A 271 13.46 -6.09 -7.89
N ALA A 272 13.29 -5.00 -7.13
CA ALA A 272 12.62 -3.79 -7.58
C ALA A 272 13.36 -3.11 -8.74
N GLU A 273 14.69 -3.25 -8.81
CA GLU A 273 15.52 -2.73 -9.90
C GLU A 273 15.80 -3.76 -11.01
N ASN A 274 15.38 -5.02 -10.83
CA ASN A 274 15.69 -6.10 -11.76
C ASN A 274 14.80 -6.02 -13.01
N LYS A 275 15.36 -5.55 -14.12
CA LYS A 275 14.65 -5.41 -15.40
C LYS A 275 13.97 -6.69 -15.89
N ASP A 276 14.62 -7.85 -15.78
CA ASP A 276 14.01 -9.12 -16.22
C ASP A 276 12.78 -9.47 -15.38
N MET A 277 12.80 -9.17 -14.07
CA MET A 277 11.66 -9.36 -13.19
C MET A 277 10.53 -8.39 -13.51
N LEU A 278 10.85 -7.10 -13.65
CA LEU A 278 9.88 -6.07 -14.03
C LEU A 278 9.24 -6.39 -15.39
N ASP A 279 10.03 -6.78 -16.39
CA ASP A 279 9.53 -7.18 -17.72
C ASP A 279 8.61 -8.41 -17.65
N ARG A 280 8.86 -9.34 -16.71
CA ARG A 280 7.95 -10.48 -16.47
C ARG A 280 6.63 -10.03 -15.86
N TRP A 281 6.66 -9.17 -14.85
CA TRP A 281 5.44 -8.64 -14.24
C TRP A 281 4.68 -7.72 -15.21
N ALA A 282 5.38 -6.98 -16.06
CA ALA A 282 4.83 -6.08 -17.06
C ALA A 282 3.94 -6.79 -18.10
N LYS A 283 4.14 -8.11 -18.31
CA LYS A 283 3.24 -8.92 -19.16
C LYS A 283 1.80 -8.91 -18.67
N LYS A 284 1.58 -8.82 -17.35
CA LYS A 284 0.26 -8.74 -16.73
C LYS A 284 -0.10 -7.30 -16.35
N PHE A 285 0.90 -6.51 -15.96
CA PHE A 285 0.73 -5.14 -15.47
C PHE A 285 1.63 -4.18 -16.27
N PRO A 286 1.22 -3.75 -17.48
CA PRO A 286 2.11 -3.05 -18.42
C PRO A 286 2.80 -1.80 -17.85
N TYR A 287 2.18 -1.13 -16.88
CA TYR A 287 2.76 0.03 -16.21
C TYR A 287 4.04 -0.28 -15.42
N LEU A 288 4.32 -1.53 -15.06
CA LEU A 288 5.56 -1.92 -14.37
C LEU A 288 6.81 -1.84 -15.29
N ALA A 289 6.61 -1.64 -16.60
CA ALA A 289 7.69 -1.32 -17.53
C ALA A 289 7.98 0.21 -17.60
N GLU A 290 7.22 1.04 -16.88
CA GLU A 290 7.48 2.47 -16.79
C GLU A 290 8.77 2.71 -15.99
N ASP A 291 9.80 3.22 -16.67
CA ASP A 291 11.10 3.48 -16.07
C ASP A 291 10.99 4.53 -14.94
N LYS A 292 11.64 4.26 -13.81
CA LYS A 292 11.75 5.14 -12.63
C LYS A 292 10.42 5.61 -12.03
N ALA A 293 9.32 4.92 -12.33
CA ALA A 293 8.02 5.25 -11.75
C ALA A 293 7.79 4.52 -10.42
N PHE A 294 8.52 3.44 -10.16
CA PHE A 294 8.41 2.60 -8.98
C PHE A 294 9.67 2.67 -8.14
N ASP A 295 9.50 2.54 -6.82
CA ASP A 295 10.60 2.53 -5.87
C ASP A 295 10.17 1.85 -4.56
N VAL A 296 11.14 1.33 -3.80
CA VAL A 296 10.92 0.71 -2.50
C VAL A 296 11.13 1.78 -1.43
N VAL A 297 10.12 1.99 -0.58
CA VAL A 297 10.18 3.00 0.49
C VAL A 297 10.79 2.41 1.74
N TYR A 298 10.41 1.18 2.08
CA TYR A 298 10.96 0.47 3.22
C TYR A 298 10.71 -1.04 3.10
N THR A 299 11.62 -1.83 3.66
CA THR A 299 11.47 -3.27 3.84
C THR A 299 11.89 -3.66 5.24
N LEU A 300 11.18 -4.63 5.84
CA LEU A 300 11.46 -5.07 7.20
C LEU A 300 11.25 -6.57 7.33
N ILE A 301 12.25 -7.25 7.88
CA ILE A 301 12.13 -8.58 8.46
C ILE A 301 12.49 -8.49 9.95
N GLN A 302 11.65 -9.04 10.82
CA GLN A 302 11.95 -9.23 12.24
C GLN A 302 11.59 -10.65 12.66
N SER A 303 12.52 -11.33 13.33
CA SER A 303 12.31 -12.63 13.95
C SER A 303 13.24 -12.82 15.16
N GLY A 304 12.90 -13.76 16.05
CA GLY A 304 13.81 -14.21 17.11
C GLY A 304 13.82 -13.32 18.35
N LYS A 305 14.63 -12.25 18.38
CA LYS A 305 15.00 -11.56 19.63
C LYS A 305 14.27 -10.24 19.90
N GLU A 306 14.09 -9.41 18.89
CA GLU A 306 13.59 -8.04 19.06
C GLU A 306 12.53 -7.72 18.00
N PHE A 307 11.44 -7.13 18.46
CA PHE A 307 10.33 -6.72 17.60
C PHE A 307 9.96 -5.27 17.90
N LYS A 308 9.97 -4.44 16.86
CA LYS A 308 9.58 -3.02 16.90
C LYS A 308 8.68 -2.77 15.70
N LEU A 309 7.37 -2.65 15.94
CA LEU A 309 6.34 -2.61 14.90
C LEU A 309 6.15 -1.19 14.34
N ARG A 310 7.13 -0.69 13.60
CA ARG A 310 7.12 0.65 13.01
C ARG A 310 8.09 0.75 11.81
N PRO A 311 7.80 1.61 10.82
CA PRO A 311 8.56 1.64 9.55
C PRO A 311 9.96 2.25 9.67
N ASP A 312 10.29 2.97 10.75
CA ASP A 312 11.63 3.57 10.97
C ASP A 312 12.66 2.56 11.51
N VAL A 313 12.30 1.28 11.60
CA VAL A 313 13.20 0.22 12.07
C VAL A 313 13.97 -0.35 10.88
N GLN A 314 15.29 -0.40 11.02
CA GLN A 314 16.17 -1.04 10.04
C GLN A 314 16.23 -2.55 10.27
N PRO A 315 16.26 -3.37 9.19
CA PRO A 315 16.54 -4.79 9.33
C PRO A 315 17.94 -4.99 9.91
N ASN A 316 18.11 -6.05 10.71
CA ASN A 316 19.37 -6.32 11.39
C ASN A 316 20.14 -7.49 10.73
N ARG A 317 21.30 -7.82 11.31
CA ARG A 317 22.20 -8.89 10.82
C ARG A 317 21.99 -10.24 11.51
N ASP A 318 20.96 -10.39 12.34
CA ASP A 318 20.62 -11.69 12.88
C ASP A 318 20.05 -12.57 11.76
N ASN A 319 20.34 -13.87 11.85
CA ASN A 319 19.74 -14.85 10.94
C ASN A 319 18.26 -15.01 11.24
N LEU A 320 17.50 -15.35 10.21
CA LEU A 320 16.08 -15.69 10.33
C LEU A 320 15.87 -16.79 11.39
N ASP A 321 14.97 -16.56 12.34
CA ASP A 321 14.54 -17.51 13.38
C ASP A 321 13.16 -18.04 12.99
N PHE A 322 13.03 -19.36 12.90
CA PHE A 322 11.82 -20.04 12.43
C PHE A 322 10.82 -20.17 13.56
N SER A 323 10.08 -19.08 13.81
CA SER A 323 9.02 -19.02 14.82
C SER A 323 7.95 -18.03 14.37
N CYS A 324 8.05 -16.75 14.77
CA CYS A 324 7.27 -15.66 14.19
C CYS A 324 8.19 -14.76 13.39
N ILE A 325 7.85 -14.58 12.11
CA ILE A 325 8.60 -13.77 11.16
C ILE A 325 7.68 -12.65 10.69
N VAL A 326 7.92 -11.42 11.16
CA VAL A 326 7.21 -10.24 10.70
C VAL A 326 7.90 -9.72 9.45
N ALA A 327 7.16 -9.65 8.35
CA ALA A 327 7.61 -9.23 7.03
C ALA A 327 6.81 -8.01 6.57
N SER A 328 7.48 -6.92 6.17
CA SER A 328 6.83 -5.71 5.64
C SER A 328 7.50 -5.21 4.36
N VAL A 329 6.68 -4.77 3.42
CA VAL A 329 7.12 -4.09 2.18
C VAL A 329 6.27 -2.85 1.98
N GLY A 330 6.90 -1.69 1.99
CA GLY A 330 6.35 -0.45 1.50
C GLY A 330 7.00 -0.06 0.18
N ALA A 331 6.19 0.28 -0.81
CA ALA A 331 6.66 0.72 -2.11
C ALA A 331 5.84 1.91 -2.59
N LYS A 332 6.30 2.59 -3.63
CA LYS A 332 5.62 3.75 -4.22
C LYS A 332 5.52 3.64 -5.74
N TYR A 333 4.49 4.27 -6.29
CA TYR A 333 4.39 4.58 -7.72
C TYR A 333 4.14 6.08 -7.91
N LYS A 334 4.99 6.76 -8.68
CA LYS A 334 4.95 8.23 -8.85
C LYS A 334 4.85 8.97 -7.51
N GLU A 335 5.65 8.53 -6.54
CA GLU A 335 5.67 9.00 -5.15
C GLU A 335 4.46 8.63 -4.27
N TYR A 336 3.41 8.00 -4.80
CA TYR A 336 2.28 7.53 -4.00
C TYR A 336 2.59 6.18 -3.37
N ALA A 337 2.76 6.16 -2.06
CA ALA A 337 3.18 4.98 -1.31
C ALA A 337 2.02 4.07 -0.90
N THR A 338 2.31 2.79 -0.77
CA THR A 338 1.46 1.77 -0.15
C THR A 338 2.32 0.86 0.72
N ASN A 339 1.67 0.18 1.65
CA ASN A 339 2.29 -0.75 2.57
C ASN A 339 1.48 -2.06 2.71
N ILE A 340 2.21 -3.16 2.88
CA ILE A 340 1.70 -4.47 3.28
C ILE A 340 2.63 -5.08 4.33
N THR A 341 2.03 -5.61 5.40
CA THR A 341 2.75 -6.38 6.43
C THR A 341 2.04 -7.70 6.68
N ARG A 342 2.81 -8.78 6.80
CA ARG A 342 2.33 -10.12 7.17
C ARG A 342 3.23 -10.70 8.25
N THR A 343 2.66 -11.54 9.09
CA THR A 343 3.43 -12.39 10.01
C THR A 343 3.34 -13.82 9.52
N LEU A 344 4.49 -14.40 9.19
CA LEU A 344 4.64 -15.81 8.86
C LEU A 344 4.96 -16.58 10.16
N LEU A 345 4.36 -17.76 10.30
CA LEU A 345 4.35 -18.55 11.52
C LEU A 345 4.86 -19.95 11.22
N VAL A 346 5.96 -20.37 11.83
CA VAL A 346 6.51 -21.72 11.69
C VAL A 346 6.25 -22.49 12.98
N ASP A 347 5.55 -23.63 12.86
CA ASP A 347 5.10 -24.48 13.97
C ASP A 347 4.53 -23.65 15.14
N PRO A 348 3.55 -22.76 14.88
CA PRO A 348 3.13 -21.78 15.88
C PRO A 348 2.51 -22.47 17.10
N THR A 349 2.90 -22.03 18.30
CA THR A 349 2.24 -22.42 19.56
C THR A 349 0.78 -21.98 19.62
N LYS A 350 -0.02 -22.55 20.53
CA LYS A 350 -1.42 -22.13 20.75
C LYS A 350 -1.51 -20.63 21.06
N HIS A 351 -0.57 -20.12 21.85
CA HIS A 351 -0.44 -18.70 22.18
C HIS A 351 -0.22 -17.85 20.92
N GLN A 352 0.75 -18.19 20.07
CA GLN A 352 1.01 -17.47 18.81
C GLN A 352 -0.19 -17.52 17.84
N ARG A 353 -0.84 -18.67 17.70
CA ARG A 353 -2.06 -18.81 16.87
C ARG A 353 -3.20 -17.94 17.40
N ALA A 354 -3.38 -17.85 18.72
CA ALA A 354 -4.41 -17.01 19.33
C ALA A 354 -4.19 -15.53 19.04
N TYR A 355 -2.96 -15.02 19.19
CA TYR A 355 -2.63 -13.63 18.86
C TYR A 355 -2.77 -13.31 17.37
N TYR A 356 -2.37 -14.23 16.50
CA TYR A 356 -2.58 -14.03 15.06
C TYR A 356 -4.07 -13.95 14.70
N ASN A 357 -4.91 -14.81 15.29
CA ASN A 357 -6.36 -14.76 15.10
C ASN A 357 -6.98 -13.48 15.67
N LEU A 358 -6.48 -13.02 16.82
CA LEU A 358 -6.88 -11.73 17.37
C LEU A 358 -6.53 -10.60 16.41
N CYS A 359 -5.33 -10.63 15.83
CA CYS A 359 -4.88 -9.65 14.85
C CYS A 359 -5.82 -9.56 13.64
N LEU A 360 -6.14 -10.70 13.00
CA LEU A 360 -7.06 -10.74 11.85
C LEU A 360 -8.48 -10.26 12.23
N SER A 361 -9.04 -10.78 13.33
CA SER A 361 -10.40 -10.41 13.73
C SER A 361 -10.51 -8.95 14.19
N THR A 362 -9.43 -8.36 14.71
CA THR A 362 -9.37 -6.92 15.03
C THR A 362 -9.29 -6.09 13.75
N MET A 363 -8.56 -6.54 12.73
CA MET A 363 -8.57 -5.90 11.41
C MET A 363 -9.98 -5.90 10.81
N ASP A 364 -10.71 -7.02 10.91
CA ASP A 364 -12.11 -7.09 10.47
C ASP A 364 -13.01 -6.13 11.26
N ALA A 365 -12.80 -5.98 12.57
CA ALA A 365 -13.55 -5.02 13.40
C ALA A 365 -13.28 -3.57 12.99
N ILE A 366 -12.02 -3.23 12.68
CA ILE A 366 -11.62 -1.92 12.15
C ILE A 366 -12.31 -1.65 10.81
N VAL A 367 -12.24 -2.61 9.87
CA VAL A 367 -12.89 -2.47 8.56
C VAL A 367 -14.40 -2.25 8.72
N LYS A 368 -15.06 -3.05 9.56
CA LYS A 368 -16.51 -2.92 9.83
C LYS A 368 -16.90 -1.62 10.53
N SER A 369 -16.00 -1.00 11.29
CA SER A 369 -16.26 0.31 11.90
C SER A 369 -16.24 1.47 10.89
N ILE A 370 -15.77 1.23 9.67
CA ILE A 370 -15.70 2.20 8.59
C ILE A 370 -16.69 1.85 7.47
N ASP A 371 -16.76 0.58 7.09
CA ASP A 371 -17.57 0.07 5.99
C ASP A 371 -19.08 0.18 6.31
N GLY A 372 -19.83 0.85 5.46
CA GLY A 372 -21.27 1.08 5.64
C GLY A 372 -21.62 2.25 6.56
N GLU A 373 -20.65 3.05 6.99
CA GLU A 373 -20.87 4.28 7.77
C GLU A 373 -20.92 5.52 6.87
N GLU A 374 -21.69 6.54 7.29
CA GLU A 374 -21.68 7.86 6.62
C GLU A 374 -20.47 8.69 7.05
N SER A 375 -20.08 8.55 8.31
CA SER A 375 -18.92 9.22 8.87
C SER A 375 -18.45 8.51 10.14
N VAL A 376 -17.14 8.38 10.30
CA VAL A 376 -16.53 7.85 11.52
C VAL A 376 -15.25 8.61 11.80
N THR A 377 -14.95 8.86 13.07
CA THR A 377 -13.71 9.50 13.49
C THR A 377 -12.56 8.50 13.63
N CYS A 378 -11.33 8.99 13.49
CA CYS A 378 -10.13 8.18 13.74
C CYS A 378 -10.11 7.55 15.15
N GLN A 379 -10.68 8.24 16.14
CA GLN A 379 -10.82 7.75 17.51
C GLN A 379 -11.83 6.61 17.62
N GLU A 380 -13.00 6.73 16.98
CA GLU A 380 -14.02 5.68 17.00
C GLU A 380 -13.50 4.38 16.37
N VAL A 381 -12.77 4.47 15.26
CA VAL A 381 -12.11 3.30 14.64
C VAL A 381 -11.10 2.64 15.59
N TYR A 382 -10.30 3.43 16.31
CA TYR A 382 -9.38 2.89 17.31
C TYR A 382 -10.12 2.25 18.48
N ASN A 383 -11.22 2.86 18.94
CA ASN A 383 -12.03 2.33 20.03
C ASN A 383 -12.70 1.01 19.64
N ALA A 384 -13.18 0.86 18.40
CA ALA A 384 -13.72 -0.39 17.89
C ALA A 384 -12.68 -1.54 17.97
N ALA A 385 -11.42 -1.26 17.64
CA ALA A 385 -10.33 -2.22 17.82
C ALA A 385 -10.12 -2.58 19.30
N VAL A 386 -10.08 -1.59 20.18
CA VAL A 386 -9.90 -1.77 21.62
C VAL A 386 -11.03 -2.58 22.25
N GLU A 387 -12.28 -2.30 21.88
CA GLU A 387 -13.47 -3.03 22.36
C GLU A 387 -13.45 -4.48 21.93
N HIS A 388 -13.13 -4.75 20.66
CA HIS A 388 -12.98 -6.10 20.15
C HIS A 388 -11.86 -6.87 20.89
N ILE A 389 -10.71 -6.22 21.13
CA ILE A 389 -9.60 -6.83 21.86
C ILE A 389 -10.00 -7.17 23.30
N LYS A 390 -10.69 -6.27 24.01
CA LYS A 390 -11.18 -6.53 25.38
C LYS A 390 -12.12 -7.73 25.42
N SER A 391 -13.09 -7.79 24.50
CA SER A 391 -14.03 -8.91 24.41
C SER A 391 -13.32 -10.26 24.19
N LYS A 392 -12.28 -10.30 23.36
CA LYS A 392 -11.47 -11.51 23.14
C LYS A 392 -10.57 -11.84 24.33
N ALA A 393 -10.00 -10.84 24.99
CA ALA A 393 -9.17 -11.03 26.17
C ALA A 393 -9.94 -11.65 27.37
N GLU A 394 -11.24 -11.40 27.46
CA GLU A 394 -12.12 -11.99 28.49
C GLU A 394 -12.50 -13.45 28.19
N SER A 395 -12.53 -13.85 26.91
CA SER A 395 -13.08 -15.14 26.47
C SER A 395 -12.03 -16.15 26.01
N VAL A 396 -10.76 -15.74 25.84
CA VAL A 396 -9.68 -16.59 25.34
C VAL A 396 -8.50 -16.56 26.32
N GLU A 397 -8.17 -17.74 26.86
CA GLU A 397 -7.14 -17.97 27.89
C GLU A 397 -5.77 -17.31 27.59
N PHE A 398 -5.39 -17.27 26.31
CA PHE A 398 -4.09 -16.74 25.88
C PHE A 398 -4.03 -15.21 25.74
N LEU A 399 -5.17 -14.51 25.79
CA LEU A 399 -5.27 -13.11 25.35
C LEU A 399 -5.45 -12.11 26.50
N HIS A 400 -5.32 -12.54 27.75
CA HIS A 400 -5.56 -11.68 28.93
C HIS A 400 -4.73 -10.38 28.94
N ASP A 401 -3.50 -10.41 28.42
CA ASP A 401 -2.59 -9.25 28.35
C ASP A 401 -2.68 -8.46 27.03
N ALA A 402 -3.51 -8.90 26.08
CA ALA A 402 -3.48 -8.43 24.69
C ALA A 402 -3.68 -6.91 24.55
N LEU A 403 -4.55 -6.31 25.37
CA LEU A 403 -4.78 -4.87 25.33
C LEU A 403 -3.52 -4.06 25.68
N SER A 404 -2.70 -4.54 26.63
CA SER A 404 -1.46 -3.87 27.02
C SER A 404 -0.34 -4.00 25.98
N GLN A 405 -0.46 -4.99 25.08
CA GLN A 405 0.51 -5.29 24.02
C GLN A 405 0.10 -4.71 22.66
N PHE A 406 -1.13 -4.21 22.54
CA PHE A 406 -1.65 -3.59 21.32
C PHE A 406 -0.94 -2.26 21.03
N GLN A 407 -0.71 -1.97 19.76
CA GLN A 407 -0.14 -0.68 19.34
C GLN A 407 -1.02 0.51 19.75
N LYS A 408 -0.39 1.67 19.91
CA LYS A 408 -1.06 2.92 20.33
C LYS A 408 -1.89 3.57 19.21
N ASP A 409 -1.75 3.08 17.99
CA ASP A 409 -2.56 3.43 16.83
C ASP A 409 -2.87 2.16 16.03
N CYS A 410 -3.97 2.18 15.29
CA CYS A 410 -4.40 1.07 14.43
C CYS A 410 -4.26 1.38 12.94
N GLY A 411 -3.42 2.37 12.60
CA GLY A 411 -3.20 2.81 11.23
C GLY A 411 -3.07 4.32 11.07
N TYR A 412 -2.94 4.74 9.82
CA TYR A 412 -2.71 6.15 9.47
C TYR A 412 -3.02 6.45 7.99
N SER A 413 -3.20 7.72 7.64
CA SER A 413 -3.26 8.14 6.23
C SER A 413 -1.92 7.92 5.52
N ILE A 414 -1.99 7.40 4.30
CA ILE A 414 -0.86 7.07 3.43
C ILE A 414 -1.06 7.65 2.03
N GLY A 415 0.02 8.05 1.38
CA GLY A 415 0.01 8.62 0.03
C GLY A 415 1.41 9.11 -0.35
N LEU A 416 1.51 10.38 -0.72
CA LEU A 416 2.82 11.04 -0.96
C LEU A 416 3.70 11.00 0.29
N GLU A 417 3.08 11.13 1.47
CA GLU A 417 3.72 10.79 2.73
C GLU A 417 3.45 9.32 3.05
N PHE A 418 4.52 8.57 3.32
CA PHE A 418 4.39 7.18 3.74
C PHE A 418 3.57 7.05 5.03
N ARG A 419 3.72 7.99 5.97
CA ARG A 419 2.94 8.06 7.21
C ARG A 419 2.59 9.50 7.55
N ASP A 420 1.32 9.89 7.41
CA ASP A 420 0.87 11.21 7.86
C ASP A 420 0.54 11.22 9.36
N GLY A 421 1.44 11.80 10.15
CA GLY A 421 1.31 11.91 11.60
C GLY A 421 0.10 12.75 12.09
N HIS A 422 -0.58 13.49 11.20
CA HIS A 422 -1.79 14.23 11.54
C HIS A 422 -3.09 13.47 11.29
N MET A 423 -3.01 12.27 10.71
CA MET A 423 -4.14 11.39 10.41
C MET A 423 -3.88 9.98 10.94
N LEU A 424 -3.47 9.89 12.21
CA LEU A 424 -3.30 8.62 12.92
C LEU A 424 -4.64 8.11 13.46
N LEU A 425 -4.93 6.82 13.32
CA LEU A 425 -6.07 6.14 13.91
C LEU A 425 -5.76 5.78 15.37
N ASN A 426 -5.99 6.72 16.29
CA ASN A 426 -5.67 6.55 17.71
C ASN A 426 -6.72 7.19 18.61
N SER A 427 -6.61 6.93 19.92
CA SER A 427 -7.53 7.41 20.94
C SER A 427 -7.62 8.93 21.13
N LYS A 428 -6.82 9.73 20.42
CA LYS A 428 -6.77 11.20 20.57
C LYS A 428 -7.16 11.96 19.31
N ASN A 429 -7.39 11.26 18.19
CA ASN A 429 -7.63 11.92 16.91
C ASN A 429 -9.13 11.91 16.56
N HIS A 430 -9.77 13.07 16.65
CA HIS A 430 -11.21 13.23 16.39
C HIS A 430 -11.53 13.60 14.93
N LYS A 431 -10.56 13.56 14.02
CA LYS A 431 -10.82 13.84 12.61
C LYS A 431 -11.67 12.75 11.99
N HIS A 432 -12.55 13.15 11.08
CA HIS A 432 -13.40 12.23 10.32
C HIS A 432 -12.63 11.58 9.18
N ILE A 433 -12.89 10.29 8.98
CA ILE A 433 -12.56 9.59 7.75
C ILE A 433 -13.62 9.97 6.72
N THR A 434 -13.19 10.24 5.49
CA THR A 434 -14.10 10.60 4.40
C THR A 434 -13.80 9.76 3.15
N PRO A 435 -14.78 9.61 2.25
CA PRO A 435 -14.52 9.06 0.92
C PRO A 435 -13.36 9.79 0.22
N GLY A 436 -12.61 9.01 -0.56
CA GLY A 436 -11.40 9.44 -1.26
C GLY A 436 -10.12 9.36 -0.43
N MET A 437 -10.17 9.05 0.88
CA MET A 437 -8.95 8.83 1.67
C MET A 437 -8.29 7.48 1.35
N CYS A 438 -6.97 7.41 1.51
CA CYS A 438 -6.24 6.15 1.57
C CYS A 438 -5.60 5.99 2.95
N LEU A 439 -5.75 4.82 3.55
CA LEU A 439 -5.24 4.50 4.88
C LEU A 439 -4.36 3.25 4.82
N ASN A 440 -3.28 3.23 5.60
CA ASN A 440 -2.62 1.98 5.97
C ASN A 440 -3.23 1.54 7.30
N LEU A 441 -4.11 0.53 7.26
CA LEU A 441 -4.64 -0.10 8.46
C LEU A 441 -3.56 -1.02 9.04
N SER A 442 -3.39 -1.01 10.36
CA SER A 442 -2.27 -1.68 11.03
C SER A 442 -2.73 -2.25 12.36
N VAL A 443 -2.68 -3.57 12.51
CA VAL A 443 -2.98 -4.25 13.76
C VAL A 443 -1.75 -5.02 14.20
N GLY A 444 -1.19 -4.65 15.35
CA GLY A 444 0.04 -5.24 15.85
C GLY A 444 0.03 -5.45 17.35
N PHE A 445 0.64 -6.55 17.79
CA PHE A 445 0.85 -6.90 19.19
C PHE A 445 2.33 -7.18 19.44
N SER A 446 2.93 -6.46 20.38
CA SER A 446 4.35 -6.58 20.76
C SER A 446 4.54 -6.15 22.21
N GLY A 447 5.62 -6.59 22.86
CA GLY A 447 6.00 -6.13 24.20
C GLY A 447 6.60 -7.26 25.02
N ASP A 448 7.07 -6.95 26.23
CA ASP A 448 7.87 -7.89 27.06
C ASP A 448 7.12 -9.17 27.45
N LYS A 449 5.78 -9.11 27.48
CA LYS A 449 4.92 -10.26 27.76
C LYS A 449 4.63 -11.12 26.53
N MET A 450 5.00 -10.68 25.33
CA MET A 450 4.85 -11.46 24.10
C MET A 450 5.99 -12.46 23.98
N VAL A 451 5.96 -13.49 24.82
CA VAL A 451 6.92 -14.61 24.81
C VAL A 451 6.19 -15.93 24.55
N ASN A 452 6.83 -16.84 23.82
CA ASN A 452 6.30 -18.19 23.64
C ASN A 452 6.64 -19.09 24.84
N GLU A 453 6.17 -20.35 24.81
CA GLU A 453 6.40 -21.34 25.87
C GLU A 453 7.89 -21.60 26.16
N LYS A 454 8.77 -21.36 25.18
CA LYS A 454 10.23 -21.46 25.30
C LYS A 454 10.89 -20.16 25.77
N LYS A 455 10.10 -19.20 26.27
CA LYS A 455 10.51 -17.85 26.70
C LYS A 455 11.22 -17.03 25.61
N LYS A 456 10.98 -17.34 24.34
CA LYS A 456 11.46 -16.52 23.22
C LYS A 456 10.46 -15.40 22.92
N PRO A 457 10.89 -14.15 22.76
CA PRO A 457 9.99 -13.07 22.38
C PRO A 457 9.44 -13.28 20.97
N TYR A 458 8.25 -12.76 20.73
CA TYR A 458 7.62 -12.75 19.41
C TYR A 458 6.71 -11.53 19.26
N ALA A 459 6.26 -11.26 18.04
CA ALA A 459 5.21 -10.30 17.76
C ALA A 459 4.32 -10.81 16.63
N VAL A 460 3.12 -10.27 16.53
CA VAL A 460 2.25 -10.42 15.36
C VAL A 460 1.88 -9.05 14.84
N TRP A 461 1.96 -8.86 13.54
CA TRP A 461 1.65 -7.61 12.86
C TRP A 461 1.07 -7.88 11.48
N VAL A 462 -0.05 -7.23 11.18
CA VAL A 462 -0.70 -7.26 9.85
C VAL A 462 -1.05 -5.83 9.47
N CYS A 463 -0.66 -5.45 8.25
CA CYS A 463 -1.02 -4.16 7.67
C CYS A 463 -1.54 -4.35 6.24
N ASP A 464 -2.51 -3.54 5.87
CA ASP A 464 -3.01 -3.43 4.50
C ASP A 464 -3.29 -1.97 4.15
N SER A 465 -2.97 -1.61 2.91
CA SER A 465 -3.37 -0.33 2.34
C SER A 465 -4.78 -0.43 1.80
N VAL A 466 -5.64 0.49 2.21
CA VAL A 466 -7.06 0.54 1.83
C VAL A 466 -7.40 1.90 1.21
N TYR A 467 -8.35 1.88 0.30
CA TYR A 467 -8.99 3.07 -0.25
C TYR A 467 -10.42 3.15 0.28
N ILE A 468 -10.83 4.32 0.76
CA ILE A 468 -12.20 4.57 1.21
C ILE A 468 -12.98 5.12 0.01
N SER A 469 -13.80 4.28 -0.62
CA SER A 469 -14.67 4.67 -1.73
C SER A 469 -16.09 5.00 -1.25
N THR A 470 -16.93 5.47 -2.17
CA THR A 470 -18.37 5.63 -1.93
C THR A 470 -19.09 4.41 -2.50
N GLY A 471 -19.81 3.69 -1.64
CA GLY A 471 -20.66 2.57 -1.99
C GLY A 471 -21.89 2.98 -2.81
N ALA A 472 -22.60 1.98 -3.34
CA ALA A 472 -23.81 2.21 -4.14
C ALA A 472 -24.97 2.83 -3.32
N ASP A 473 -24.94 2.64 -2.00
CA ASP A 473 -25.85 3.23 -1.02
C ASP A 473 -25.45 4.64 -0.57
N GLY A 474 -24.37 5.19 -1.13
CA GLY A 474 -23.83 6.51 -0.78
C GLY A 474 -22.95 6.50 0.48
N LYS A 475 -22.76 5.35 1.13
CA LYS A 475 -21.97 5.24 2.37
C LYS A 475 -20.51 4.90 2.08
N MET A 476 -19.65 4.99 3.09
CA MET A 476 -18.24 4.61 2.92
C MET A 476 -18.10 3.13 2.63
N LYS A 477 -17.20 2.79 1.71
CA LYS A 477 -16.81 1.42 1.40
C LYS A 477 -15.30 1.25 1.52
N VAL A 478 -14.85 0.20 2.19
CA VAL A 478 -13.41 -0.08 2.34
C VAL A 478 -12.93 -1.03 1.25
N ASP A 479 -12.09 -0.52 0.34
CA ASP A 479 -11.45 -1.30 -0.72
C ASP A 479 -10.01 -1.65 -0.34
N ILE A 480 -9.73 -2.93 -0.05
CA ILE A 480 -8.38 -3.39 0.28
C ILE A 480 -7.52 -3.45 -0.99
N LEU A 481 -6.57 -2.53 -1.12
CA LEU A 481 -5.70 -2.42 -2.30
C LEU A 481 -4.66 -3.53 -2.36
N THR A 482 -4.23 -4.04 -1.20
CA THR A 482 -3.19 -5.07 -1.05
C THR A 482 -3.74 -6.49 -0.91
N ALA A 483 -5.01 -6.71 -1.27
CA ALA A 483 -5.69 -8.01 -1.18
C ALA A 483 -5.07 -9.13 -2.04
N GLY A 484 -4.16 -8.81 -2.97
CA GLY A 484 -3.47 -9.80 -3.81
C GLY A 484 -2.53 -10.74 -3.05
N MET A 485 -2.29 -10.47 -1.76
CA MET A 485 -1.65 -11.40 -0.84
C MET A 485 -2.54 -11.63 0.38
N SER A 486 -2.92 -12.89 0.58
CA SER A 486 -3.75 -13.31 1.69
C SER A 486 -3.04 -13.10 3.04
N SER A 487 -3.83 -12.78 4.06
CA SER A 487 -3.47 -12.90 5.48
C SER A 487 -4.13 -14.13 6.12
N GLY A 488 -4.77 -14.99 5.32
CA GLY A 488 -5.38 -16.23 5.77
C GLY A 488 -4.34 -17.20 6.31
N LYS A 489 -4.74 -18.00 7.30
CA LYS A 489 -3.89 -18.95 8.02
C LYS A 489 -3.14 -19.89 7.07
N ASP A 490 -3.84 -20.37 6.06
CA ASP A 490 -3.35 -21.37 5.10
C ASP A 490 -2.15 -20.88 4.29
N GLU A 491 -1.97 -19.57 4.19
CA GLU A 491 -0.94 -18.92 3.39
C GLU A 491 0.23 -18.42 4.26
N VAL A 492 0.07 -18.40 5.59
CA VAL A 492 1.06 -17.80 6.51
C VAL A 492 1.53 -18.74 7.61
N MET A 493 0.87 -19.88 7.83
CA MET A 493 1.24 -20.90 8.80
C MET A 493 1.94 -22.07 8.12
N TYR A 494 3.16 -22.37 8.56
CA TYR A 494 4.02 -23.43 8.07
C TYR A 494 4.18 -24.47 9.17
N TYR A 495 4.06 -25.74 8.81
CA TYR A 495 4.29 -26.86 9.71
C TYR A 495 5.44 -27.71 9.18
N LEU A 496 6.49 -27.87 9.99
CA LEU A 496 7.65 -28.67 9.63
C LEU A 496 7.45 -30.12 10.11
N ASP A 497 7.76 -31.09 9.26
CA ASP A 497 7.73 -32.50 9.62
C ASP A 497 8.96 -32.85 10.48
N THR A 498 9.03 -32.35 11.73
CA THR A 498 10.15 -32.66 12.65
C THR A 498 9.94 -33.93 13.48
N ASP A 499 8.75 -34.56 13.40
CA ASP A 499 8.41 -35.79 14.13
C ASP A 499 8.60 -37.07 13.29
N GLN A 500 9.74 -37.22 12.63
CA GLN A 500 10.27 -38.55 12.33
C GLN A 500 11.46 -38.82 13.25
N PRO A 501 11.37 -39.79 14.19
CA PRO A 501 12.55 -40.26 14.88
C PRO A 501 13.58 -40.71 13.84
N ALA A 502 14.81 -40.24 14.01
CA ALA A 502 15.93 -40.47 13.12
C ALA A 502 16.33 -41.96 13.07
N GLU A 503 15.58 -42.80 12.36
CA GLU A 503 15.97 -44.17 12.04
C GLU A 503 16.49 -44.32 10.59
N ASN A 504 16.41 -43.29 9.76
CA ASN A 504 16.69 -43.42 8.32
C ASN A 504 18.09 -42.97 7.85
N GLU A 505 19.03 -42.70 8.76
CA GLU A 505 20.42 -42.42 8.36
C GLU A 505 21.21 -43.68 7.96
N GLU A 506 20.77 -44.89 8.35
CA GLU A 506 21.41 -46.14 7.93
C GLU A 506 20.97 -46.64 6.54
N ALA A 507 19.74 -46.32 6.11
CA ALA A 507 19.23 -46.73 4.80
C ALA A 507 19.93 -45.98 3.65
N ALA A 508 20.18 -44.67 3.82
CA ALA A 508 20.85 -43.83 2.82
C ALA A 508 22.35 -44.19 2.62
N LYS A 509 23.00 -44.80 3.62
CA LYS A 509 24.39 -45.28 3.52
C LYS A 509 24.50 -46.64 2.82
N LYS A 510 23.44 -47.48 2.85
CA LYS A 510 23.42 -48.77 2.13
C LYS A 510 23.17 -48.61 0.63
N GLU A 511 22.30 -47.71 0.21
CA GLU A 511 22.04 -47.47 -1.23
C GLU A 511 23.23 -46.85 -1.98
N LYS A 512 24.03 -45.98 -1.33
CA LYS A 512 25.25 -45.42 -1.94
C LYS A 512 26.35 -46.45 -2.19
N LYS A 513 26.39 -47.57 -1.45
CA LYS A 513 27.37 -48.65 -1.67
C LYS A 513 26.96 -49.64 -2.77
N GLU A 514 25.67 -49.79 -3.06
CA GLU A 514 25.20 -50.68 -4.15
C GLU A 514 25.32 -50.04 -5.54
N ASN A 515 25.08 -48.73 -5.67
CA ASN A 515 25.15 -48.05 -6.97
C ASN A 515 26.59 -47.90 -7.50
N ALA A 516 27.61 -47.83 -6.63
CA ALA A 516 29.00 -47.76 -7.04
C ALA A 516 29.54 -49.07 -7.68
N LYS A 517 28.86 -50.22 -7.46
CA LYS A 517 29.26 -51.51 -8.06
C LYS A 517 28.65 -51.77 -9.45
N LYS A 518 27.60 -51.05 -9.86
CA LYS A 518 26.94 -51.26 -11.17
C LYS A 518 27.53 -50.45 -12.33
N GLU A 519 28.31 -49.39 -12.08
CA GLU A 519 28.89 -48.56 -13.17
C GLU A 519 30.19 -49.10 -13.80
N LYS A 520 30.79 -50.19 -13.28
CA LYS A 520 32.03 -50.76 -13.85
C LYS A 520 31.85 -51.85 -14.91
N LYS A 521 30.63 -52.11 -15.42
CA LYS A 521 30.39 -53.27 -16.31
C LYS A 521 29.67 -52.99 -17.65
N SER A 522 29.68 -51.76 -18.16
CA SER A 522 29.07 -51.45 -19.46
C SER A 522 29.87 -50.47 -20.33
N LYS A 523 31.13 -50.79 -20.63
CA LYS A 523 31.82 -50.23 -21.80
C LYS A 523 32.68 -51.29 -22.49
N LYS A 524 32.04 -52.10 -23.34
CA LYS A 524 32.69 -52.73 -24.48
C LYS A 524 31.66 -52.86 -25.60
N ASP A 525 32.15 -52.65 -26.83
CA ASP A 525 31.48 -52.90 -28.12
C ASP A 525 30.67 -51.75 -28.72
N LYS A 526 31.32 -50.92 -29.56
CA LYS A 526 31.27 -51.06 -31.04
C LYS A 526 31.95 -49.88 -31.74
N LYS A 527 32.94 -50.21 -32.58
CA LYS A 527 33.55 -49.37 -33.64
C LYS A 527 32.93 -49.77 -34.99
N HIS A 528 32.61 -48.79 -35.85
CA HIS A 528 32.84 -48.70 -37.32
C HIS A 528 31.88 -47.61 -37.87
N HIS A 529 32.39 -46.43 -38.28
CA HIS A 529 32.93 -46.01 -39.59
C HIS A 529 31.84 -45.51 -40.56
N ASP A 530 31.80 -44.19 -40.84
CA ASP A 530 32.13 -43.64 -42.18
C ASP A 530 32.29 -42.10 -42.13
N LYS A 531 32.85 -41.54 -43.21
CA LYS A 531 33.67 -40.33 -43.34
C LYS A 531 32.94 -39.05 -43.76
N THR A 532 33.68 -37.94 -43.58
CA THR A 532 33.74 -36.70 -44.40
C THR A 532 32.73 -35.56 -44.17
N PRO A 533 33.11 -34.28 -44.46
CA PRO A 533 33.27 -33.29 -43.39
C PRO A 533 32.48 -31.98 -43.59
N ASP A 534 32.55 -31.13 -42.56
CA ASP A 534 32.39 -29.68 -42.59
C ASP A 534 30.97 -29.09 -42.67
N LYS A 535 30.50 -28.56 -41.53
CA LYS A 535 29.96 -27.20 -41.38
C LYS A 535 29.45 -26.95 -39.95
N SER A 536 29.69 -25.73 -39.48
CA SER A 536 28.95 -25.02 -38.42
C SER A 536 29.22 -25.43 -36.95
N LYS A 537 30.20 -24.76 -36.33
CA LYS A 537 30.31 -24.59 -34.86
C LYS A 537 29.15 -23.75 -34.26
N LYS A 538 28.15 -23.34 -35.04
CA LYS A 538 27.05 -22.43 -34.63
C LYS A 538 25.76 -23.17 -34.26
N ASP A 539 25.54 -24.39 -34.77
CA ASP A 539 24.32 -25.18 -34.49
C ASP A 539 24.40 -26.06 -33.24
N LYS A 540 25.60 -26.43 -32.77
CA LYS A 540 25.77 -27.15 -31.50
C LYS A 540 25.48 -26.25 -30.27
N ARG A 541 25.89 -24.98 -30.31
CA ARG A 541 25.63 -24.00 -29.25
C ARG A 541 24.13 -23.66 -29.12
N ARG A 542 23.43 -23.49 -30.24
CA ARG A 542 21.97 -23.25 -30.24
C ARG A 542 21.15 -24.44 -29.74
N LYS A 543 21.57 -25.69 -29.98
CA LYS A 543 20.89 -26.89 -29.45
C LYS A 543 21.18 -27.16 -27.97
N GLU A 544 22.33 -26.74 -27.44
CA GLU A 544 22.64 -26.84 -26.01
C GLU A 544 21.97 -25.71 -25.19
N GLU A 545 21.88 -24.49 -25.72
CA GLU A 545 21.17 -23.37 -25.09
C GLU A 545 19.64 -23.53 -25.10
N ALA A 546 19.07 -24.13 -26.15
CA ALA A 546 17.64 -24.48 -26.20
C ALA A 546 17.28 -25.66 -25.28
N ARG A 547 18.22 -26.58 -25.02
CA ARG A 547 18.03 -27.71 -24.08
C ARG A 547 18.24 -27.27 -22.62
N SER A 548 19.12 -26.32 -22.35
CA SER A 548 19.34 -25.81 -20.98
C SER A 548 18.21 -24.88 -20.50
N SER A 549 17.68 -24.03 -21.39
CA SER A 549 16.55 -23.13 -21.10
C SER A 549 15.21 -23.89 -20.98
N GLY A 550 14.94 -24.84 -21.88
CA GLY A 550 13.75 -25.71 -21.80
C GLY A 550 13.77 -26.69 -20.62
N SER A 551 14.96 -27.12 -20.18
CA SER A 551 15.13 -27.95 -18.97
C SER A 551 14.94 -27.14 -17.68
N ARG A 552 15.47 -25.90 -17.60
CA ARG A 552 15.23 -25.00 -16.46
C ARG A 552 13.77 -24.61 -16.32
N HIS A 553 13.07 -24.30 -17.40
CA HIS A 553 11.65 -23.93 -17.35
C HIS A 553 10.73 -25.11 -17.01
N LYS A 554 11.08 -26.33 -17.46
CA LYS A 554 10.38 -27.55 -17.05
C LYS A 554 10.70 -27.96 -15.61
N LYS A 555 11.92 -27.69 -15.13
CA LYS A 555 12.31 -27.94 -13.74
C LYS A 555 11.60 -26.97 -12.79
N GLN A 556 11.59 -25.67 -13.11
CA GLN A 556 10.89 -24.65 -12.33
C GLN A 556 9.37 -24.88 -12.25
N LYS A 557 8.69 -25.20 -13.36
CA LYS A 557 7.26 -25.58 -13.33
C LYS A 557 6.98 -26.88 -12.58
N LYS A 558 7.93 -27.82 -12.56
CA LYS A 558 7.78 -29.10 -11.85
C LYS A 558 8.05 -28.92 -10.36
N ASP A 559 8.98 -28.04 -10.01
CA ASP A 559 9.29 -27.64 -8.64
C ASP A 559 8.09 -26.84 -8.08
N ASP A 560 7.51 -25.87 -8.82
CA ASP A 560 6.30 -25.14 -8.43
C ASP A 560 5.09 -26.07 -8.19
N LEU A 561 4.89 -27.07 -9.05
CA LEU A 561 3.80 -28.04 -8.91
C LEU A 561 4.04 -29.01 -7.75
N ILE A 562 5.30 -29.35 -7.45
CA ILE A 562 5.67 -30.18 -6.30
C ILE A 562 5.56 -29.37 -4.99
N ILE A 563 5.89 -28.08 -5.00
CA ILE A 563 5.71 -27.14 -3.88
C ILE A 563 4.21 -27.00 -3.57
N GLU A 564 3.39 -26.74 -4.58
CA GLU A 564 1.94 -26.63 -4.42
C GLU A 564 1.32 -27.95 -3.94
N THR A 565 1.81 -29.10 -4.43
CA THR A 565 1.31 -30.41 -4.00
C THR A 565 1.78 -30.79 -2.58
N ARG A 566 3.02 -30.46 -2.19
CA ARG A 566 3.55 -30.76 -0.84
C ARG A 566 2.96 -29.86 0.24
N LEU A 567 2.77 -28.57 -0.05
CA LEU A 567 2.06 -27.65 0.82
C LEU A 567 0.57 -28.04 0.95
N ARG A 568 -0.10 -28.45 -0.14
CA ARG A 568 -1.48 -29.00 -0.07
C ARG A 568 -1.59 -30.30 0.72
N THR A 569 -0.61 -31.20 0.61
CA THR A 569 -0.62 -32.48 1.34
C THR A 569 -0.39 -32.27 2.84
N ARG A 570 0.40 -31.25 3.23
CA ARG A 570 0.55 -30.82 4.64
C ARG A 570 -0.67 -30.03 5.15
N HIS A 571 -1.24 -29.15 4.32
CA HIS A 571 -2.47 -28.40 4.62
C HIS A 571 -3.66 -29.33 4.91
N ASN A 572 -3.85 -30.39 4.11
CA ASN A 572 -4.90 -31.40 4.35
C ASN A 572 -4.74 -32.17 5.67
N ARG A 573 -3.51 -32.23 6.22
CA ARG A 573 -3.22 -32.88 7.50
C ARG A 573 -3.53 -31.94 8.68
N SER A 574 -3.16 -30.66 8.54
CA SER A 574 -3.53 -29.60 9.50
C SER A 574 -5.04 -29.40 9.58
N THR A 575 -5.76 -29.40 8.45
CA THR A 575 -7.23 -29.26 8.46
C THR A 575 -7.93 -30.44 9.14
N ALA A 576 -7.37 -31.65 9.03
CA ALA A 576 -7.91 -32.83 9.70
C ALA A 576 -7.69 -32.77 11.22
N GLU A 577 -6.51 -32.31 11.67
CA GLU A 577 -6.22 -32.09 13.09
C GLU A 577 -7.05 -30.93 13.68
N ASP A 578 -7.26 -29.85 12.91
CA ASP A 578 -8.12 -28.73 13.29
C ASP A 578 -9.61 -29.11 13.32
N GLU A 579 -10.09 -29.96 12.40
CA GLU A 579 -11.44 -30.53 12.46
C GLU A 579 -11.61 -31.43 13.68
N GLU A 580 -10.59 -32.22 14.01
CA GLU A 580 -10.60 -33.09 15.19
C GLU A 580 -10.56 -32.26 16.50
N GLU A 581 -9.76 -31.18 16.56
CA GLU A 581 -9.74 -30.25 17.70
C GLU A 581 -11.07 -29.50 17.81
N ARG A 582 -11.67 -29.07 16.69
CA ARG A 582 -13.00 -28.42 16.67
C ARG A 582 -14.12 -29.36 17.12
N LYS A 583 -14.02 -30.65 16.76
CA LYS A 583 -14.94 -31.70 17.24
C LYS A 583 -14.77 -31.96 18.73
N ARG A 584 -13.53 -32.08 19.23
CA ARG A 584 -13.24 -32.22 20.67
C ARG A 584 -13.74 -31.02 21.48
N LEU A 585 -13.57 -29.80 20.97
CA LEU A 585 -14.08 -28.58 21.63
C LEU A 585 -15.61 -28.53 21.65
N MET A 586 -16.28 -28.95 20.56
CA MET A 586 -17.74 -29.12 20.54
C MET A 586 -18.22 -30.15 21.57
N ASP A 587 -17.56 -31.30 21.65
CA ASP A 587 -17.89 -32.36 22.60
C ASP A 587 -17.69 -31.88 24.06
N GLN A 588 -16.60 -31.19 24.33
CA GLN A 588 -16.31 -30.61 25.65
C GLN A 588 -17.33 -29.50 26.03
N GLN A 589 -17.75 -28.70 25.06
CA GLN A 589 -18.78 -27.66 25.26
C GLN A 589 -20.17 -28.27 25.47
N TYR A 590 -20.47 -29.40 24.83
CA TYR A 590 -21.67 -30.19 25.06
C TYR A 590 -21.69 -30.78 26.47
N GLU A 591 -20.57 -31.35 26.93
CA GLU A 591 -20.42 -31.95 28.25
C GLU A 591 -20.53 -30.90 29.38
N LEU A 592 -19.95 -29.71 29.19
CA LEU A 592 -20.12 -28.57 30.10
C LEU A 592 -21.57 -28.09 30.17
N ARG A 593 -22.29 -28.04 29.04
CA ARG A 593 -23.72 -27.71 29.03
C ARG A 593 -24.55 -28.76 29.74
N ALA A 594 -24.29 -30.04 29.50
CA ALA A 594 -24.96 -31.14 30.20
C ALA A 594 -24.76 -31.06 31.72
N ARG A 595 -23.52 -30.82 32.16
CA ARG A 595 -23.20 -30.65 33.59
C ARG A 595 -23.90 -29.44 34.21
N LYS A 596 -24.03 -28.34 33.47
CA LYS A 596 -24.72 -27.13 33.92
C LYS A 596 -26.23 -27.34 34.02
N VAL A 597 -26.82 -28.12 33.11
CA VAL A 597 -28.23 -28.56 33.18
C VAL A 597 -28.47 -29.46 34.39
N GLU A 598 -27.57 -30.42 34.65
CA GLU A 598 -27.63 -31.29 35.83
C GLU A 598 -27.51 -30.47 37.14
N GLU A 599 -26.63 -29.47 37.16
CA GLU A 599 -26.47 -28.58 38.31
C GLU A 599 -27.72 -27.70 38.54
N CYS A 600 -28.31 -27.16 37.47
CA CYS A 600 -29.59 -26.46 37.53
C CYS A 600 -30.72 -27.37 38.03
N ARG A 601 -30.78 -28.62 37.56
CA ARG A 601 -31.75 -29.62 38.01
C ARG A 601 -31.58 -29.97 39.48
N ALA A 602 -30.34 -30.14 39.95
CA ALA A 602 -30.02 -30.38 41.35
C ALA A 602 -30.31 -29.17 42.25
N ARG A 603 -30.19 -27.93 41.73
CA ARG A 603 -30.61 -26.72 42.47
C ARG A 603 -32.13 -26.62 42.57
N LEU A 604 -32.85 -26.95 41.49
CA LEU A 604 -34.32 -26.96 41.47
C LEU A 604 -34.92 -28.04 42.40
N LEU A 605 -34.29 -29.22 42.46
CA LEU A 605 -34.69 -30.29 43.39
C LEU A 605 -34.42 -29.89 44.85
N ARG A 606 -33.29 -29.24 45.15
CA ARG A 606 -32.99 -28.70 46.49
C ARG A 606 -33.91 -27.55 46.90
N SER A 607 -34.38 -26.72 45.96
CA SER A 607 -35.39 -25.69 46.25
C SER A 607 -36.81 -26.23 46.42
N GLY A 608 -37.05 -27.50 46.05
CA GLY A 608 -38.35 -28.17 46.19
C GLY A 608 -38.55 -28.84 47.55
N GLU A 609 -37.49 -29.03 48.35
CA GLU A 609 -37.58 -29.64 49.68
C GLU A 609 -37.92 -28.62 50.80
N ASP A 610 -37.91 -27.32 50.50
CA ASP A 610 -38.14 -26.23 51.48
C ASP A 610 -39.49 -25.50 51.33
N THR A 611 -40.37 -25.93 50.43
CA THR A 611 -41.73 -25.38 50.33
C THR A 611 -42.75 -26.50 50.21
N GLY A 612 -43.49 -26.74 51.29
CA GLY A 612 -44.69 -27.56 51.21
C GLY A 612 -45.76 -26.81 50.42
N ASP A 613 -46.15 -27.32 49.25
CA ASP A 613 -47.56 -27.32 48.84
C ASP A 613 -47.88 -28.11 47.55
N SER A 614 -49.00 -28.84 47.64
CA SER A 614 -49.99 -29.36 46.68
C SER A 614 -49.62 -30.05 45.34
N ASP A 615 -50.25 -31.22 45.12
CA ASP A 615 -50.18 -32.13 43.95
C ASP A 615 -50.56 -31.54 42.57
N ALA A 616 -50.90 -30.25 42.46
CA ALA A 616 -51.25 -29.62 41.18
C ALA A 616 -50.01 -29.13 40.39
N ASP A 617 -48.88 -28.89 41.05
CA ASP A 617 -47.72 -28.23 40.43
C ASP A 617 -46.70 -29.21 39.80
N ALA A 618 -46.82 -30.50 40.11
CA ALA A 618 -45.97 -31.56 39.57
C ALA A 618 -46.29 -31.89 38.08
N ALA A 619 -47.54 -31.72 37.65
CA ALA A 619 -47.98 -32.00 36.28
C ALA A 619 -47.55 -30.90 35.28
N ALA A 620 -47.41 -29.66 35.73
CA ALA A 620 -46.96 -28.54 34.89
C ALA A 620 -45.44 -28.56 34.64
N LYS A 621 -44.65 -28.98 35.63
CA LYS A 621 -43.18 -29.04 35.54
C LYS A 621 -42.68 -30.14 34.61
N ASN A 622 -43.37 -31.28 34.51
CA ASN A 622 -43.01 -32.35 33.56
C ASN A 622 -43.28 -31.97 32.09
N LYS A 623 -44.21 -31.05 31.83
CA LYS A 623 -44.55 -30.61 30.46
C LYS A 623 -43.51 -29.66 29.85
N CYS A 624 -42.77 -28.94 30.69
CA CYS A 624 -41.71 -28.02 30.26
C CYS A 624 -40.36 -28.74 29.96
N LEU A 625 -40.18 -29.94 30.50
CA LEU A 625 -38.98 -30.76 30.28
C LEU A 625 -38.99 -31.49 28.92
N ASP A 626 -40.16 -31.82 28.37
CA ASP A 626 -40.25 -32.48 27.06
C ASP A 626 -40.16 -31.51 25.87
N THR A 627 -40.43 -30.21 26.06
CA THR A 627 -40.23 -29.18 25.03
C THR A 627 -38.75 -28.86 24.75
N CYS A 628 -37.84 -29.19 25.65
CA CYS A 628 -36.39 -28.99 25.44
C CYS A 628 -35.68 -30.15 24.74
N LYS A 629 -36.37 -31.26 24.44
CA LYS A 629 -35.82 -32.39 23.66
C LYS A 629 -36.02 -32.25 22.15
N GLY A 630 -36.77 -31.24 21.69
CA GLY A 630 -37.25 -31.14 20.31
C GLY A 630 -36.39 -30.33 19.33
N GLU A 631 -35.36 -29.62 19.78
CA GLU A 631 -34.58 -28.74 18.89
C GLU A 631 -33.10 -29.12 18.88
N SER A 632 -32.81 -30.16 18.12
CA SER A 632 -31.48 -30.38 17.53
C SER A 632 -31.66 -30.93 16.11
N PHE A 633 -30.70 -30.57 15.24
CA PHE A 633 -30.41 -31.10 13.90
C PHE A 633 -30.93 -30.27 12.71
N TYR A 634 -30.14 -29.25 12.31
CA TYR A 634 -29.31 -29.29 11.08
C TYR A 634 -28.13 -28.32 11.19
#